data_AF-A0A838NMM3-F1
#
_entry.id   AF-A0A838NMM3-F1
#
_cell.length_a   1.000
_cell.length_b   1.000
_cell.length_c   1.000
_cell.angle_alpha   90.00
_cell.angle_beta   90.00
_cell.angle_gamma   90.00
#
_symmetry.space_group_name_H-M   'P 1'
#
loop_
_entity.id
_entity.type
_entity.pdbx_description
1 polymer ?
#
loop_
_entity_poly.entity_id
_entity_poly.type
_entity_poly.pdbx_seq_one_letter_code
_entity_poly.pdbx_strand_id
1 'polypeptide(L)'
;MPEMNRREFAEAIALAALVPVLGTGNDAIPWRGTPAALGPAAGAPAQEPSGLAKALAAAIRAQYGDRLSEADLAVITRQIETGLERAEKVRRSALSNGDAPDFVFSATRSARSG
;
A
#
# COMPACT_ATOMS: atom_id res chain seq x y z
N MET A 1 -11.78 -16.50 27.52
CA MET A 1 -11.80 -15.09 27.07
C MET A 1 -13.07 -14.48 27.63
N PRO A 2 -13.03 -13.39 28.41
CA PRO A 2 -14.26 -12.80 28.93
C PRO A 2 -15.13 -12.31 27.76
N GLU A 3 -16.42 -12.65 27.77
CA GLU A 3 -17.39 -12.15 26.79
C GLU A 3 -17.71 -10.70 27.12
N MET A 4 -17.39 -9.78 26.19
CA MET A 4 -17.56 -8.34 26.41
C MET A 4 -18.97 -7.92 25.98
N ASN A 5 -19.73 -7.29 26.89
CA ASN A 5 -21.09 -6.83 26.60
C ASN A 5 -21.05 -5.58 25.70
N ARG A 6 -22.10 -5.35 24.89
CA ARG A 6 -22.22 -4.18 23.98
C ARG A 6 -21.98 -2.85 24.68
N ARG A 7 -22.35 -2.75 25.96
CA ARG A 7 -22.12 -1.56 26.78
C ARG A 7 -20.63 -1.33 27.06
N GLU A 8 -19.91 -2.38 27.45
CA GLU A 8 -18.47 -2.32 27.72
C GLU A 8 -17.68 -2.01 26.44
N PHE A 9 -18.15 -2.53 25.30
CA PHE A 9 -17.62 -2.17 23.98
C PHE A 9 -17.86 -0.69 23.63
N ALA A 10 -19.05 -0.17 23.89
CA ALA A 10 -19.35 1.24 23.65
C ALA A 10 -18.55 2.18 24.56
N GLU A 11 -18.37 1.79 25.83
CA GLU A 11 -17.51 2.50 26.78
C GLU A 11 -16.03 2.47 26.34
N ALA A 12 -15.54 1.34 25.83
CA ALA A 12 -14.19 1.22 25.26
C ALA A 12 -13.99 2.10 24.02
N ILE A 13 -14.98 2.17 23.11
CA ILE A 13 -14.94 3.05 21.93
C ILE A 13 -14.96 4.52 22.35
N ALA A 14 -15.85 4.90 23.28
CA ALA A 14 -15.96 6.28 23.74
C ALA A 14 -14.66 6.77 24.41
N LEU A 15 -14.00 5.90 25.19
CA LEU A 15 -12.72 6.21 25.80
C LEU A 15 -11.60 6.36 24.75
N ALA A 16 -11.56 5.49 23.74
CA ALA A 16 -10.59 5.57 22.64
C ALA A 16 -10.78 6.83 21.76
N ALA A 17 -12.00 7.32 21.61
CA ALA A 17 -12.30 8.52 20.83
C ALA A 17 -11.80 9.83 21.48
N LEU A 18 -11.47 9.83 22.78
CA LEU A 18 -10.93 11.00 23.49
C LEU A 18 -9.40 11.15 23.35
N VAL A 19 -8.72 10.16 22.74
CA VAL A 19 -7.26 10.16 22.54
C VAL A 19 -6.73 11.38 21.76
N PRO A 20 -7.39 11.88 20.68
CA PRO A 20 -6.91 13.04 19.96
C PRO A 20 -7.00 14.36 20.74
N VAL A 21 -7.88 14.43 21.76
CA VAL A 21 -8.14 15.67 22.53
C VAL A 21 -7.11 15.88 23.65
N LEU A 22 -6.50 14.81 24.16
CA LEU A 22 -5.53 14.86 25.25
C LEU A 22 -4.06 14.97 24.79
N GLY A 23 -3.79 15.00 23.48
CA GLY A 23 -2.46 15.29 22.95
C GLY A 23 -1.37 14.30 23.35
N THR A 24 -1.73 13.05 23.69
CA THR A 24 -0.76 11.99 24.00
C THR A 24 -0.82 10.89 22.95
N GLY A 25 0.27 10.72 22.21
CA GLY A 25 0.57 9.46 21.52
C GLY A 25 0.09 9.38 20.08
N ASN A 26 0.98 9.76 19.18
CA ASN A 26 1.00 9.34 17.79
C ASN A 26 1.21 7.82 17.72
N ASP A 27 0.16 7.03 17.97
CA ASP A 27 0.12 5.61 17.61
C ASP A 27 -1.04 5.34 16.66
N ALA A 28 -0.63 4.92 15.46
CA ALA A 28 -1.45 4.80 14.28
C ALA A 28 -2.59 3.79 14.45
N ILE A 29 -3.78 4.18 14.00
CA ILE A 29 -4.82 3.23 13.62
C ILE A 29 -4.22 2.25 12.61
N PRO A 30 -4.27 0.92 12.82
CA PRO A 30 -3.78 -0.03 11.83
C PRO A 30 -4.78 -0.09 10.68
N TRP A 31 -4.67 0.86 9.75
CA TRP A 31 -5.24 0.73 8.43
C TRP A 31 -4.49 -0.39 7.70
N ARG A 32 -5.09 -1.58 7.65
CA ARG A 32 -4.63 -2.69 6.81
C ARG A 32 -4.91 -2.32 5.35
N GLY A 33 -4.02 -1.55 4.74
CA GLY A 33 -4.11 -1.20 3.32
C GLY A 33 -3.50 0.13 2.90
N THR A 34 -2.53 0.68 3.63
CA THR A 34 -1.79 1.86 3.17
C THR A 34 -0.52 1.36 2.48
N PRO A 35 -0.20 1.79 1.26
CA PRO A 35 1.17 1.64 0.77
C PRO A 35 2.05 2.33 1.81
N ALA A 36 2.97 1.58 2.41
CA ALA A 36 3.94 2.13 3.33
C ALA A 36 4.55 3.37 2.65
N ALA A 37 4.43 4.53 3.30
CA ALA A 37 5.24 5.67 2.93
C ALA A 37 6.69 5.19 3.03
N LEU A 38 7.32 4.98 1.88
CA LEU A 38 8.72 4.63 1.78
C LEU A 38 9.49 5.88 2.21
N GLY A 39 9.76 5.98 3.52
CA GLY A 39 10.79 6.88 4.01
C GLY A 39 12.08 6.62 3.24
N PRO A 40 12.93 7.65 3.04
CA PRO A 40 14.16 7.49 2.28
C PRO A 40 15.00 6.39 2.94
N ALA A 41 15.21 5.29 2.23
CA ALA A 41 16.16 4.26 2.61
C ALA A 41 17.56 4.88 2.51
N ALA A 42 18.02 5.42 3.64
CA ALA A 42 19.37 5.94 3.77
C ALA A 42 20.37 4.78 3.67
N GLY A 43 21.30 4.84 2.72
CA GLY A 43 22.62 4.23 2.88
C GLY A 43 22.97 2.99 2.06
N ALA A 44 22.32 2.70 0.92
CA ALA A 44 22.91 1.80 -0.08
C ALA A 44 23.56 2.64 -1.19
N PRO A 45 24.75 2.27 -1.72
CA PRO A 45 25.32 2.95 -2.88
C PRO A 45 24.27 2.95 -4.00
N ALA A 46 24.02 4.13 -4.56
CA ALA A 46 23.00 4.33 -5.58
C ALA A 46 23.41 3.60 -6.86
N GLN A 47 23.06 2.31 -6.94
CA GLN A 47 23.21 1.55 -8.17
C GLN A 47 22.37 2.22 -9.26
N GLU A 48 22.97 2.42 -10.42
CA GLU A 48 22.31 3.12 -11.52
C GLU A 48 21.04 2.38 -11.96
N PRO A 49 19.91 3.08 -12.19
CA PRO A 49 18.67 2.42 -12.60
C PRO A 49 18.83 1.68 -13.94
N SER A 50 18.10 0.57 -14.08
CA SER A 50 18.10 -0.23 -15.30
C SER A 50 17.56 0.56 -16.50
N GLY A 51 17.91 0.11 -17.71
CA GLY A 51 17.38 0.70 -18.96
C GLY A 51 15.85 0.61 -19.03
N LEU A 52 15.26 -0.46 -18.49
CA LEU A 52 13.81 -0.65 -18.41
C LEU A 52 13.19 0.42 -17.49
N ALA A 53 13.74 0.63 -16.29
CA ALA A 53 13.25 1.66 -15.38
C ALA A 53 13.32 3.06 -16.00
N LYS A 54 14.41 3.37 -16.70
CA LYS A 54 14.56 4.64 -17.44
C LYS A 54 13.53 4.79 -18.55
N ALA A 55 13.25 3.73 -19.32
CA ALA A 55 12.25 3.75 -20.38
C ALA A 55 10.82 3.97 -19.86
N LEU A 56 10.46 3.33 -18.74
CA LEU A 56 9.16 3.55 -18.09
C LEU A 56 9.05 4.97 -17.52
N ALA A 57 10.11 5.46 -16.89
CA ALA A 57 10.16 6.85 -16.42
C ALA A 57 10.04 7.85 -17.58
N ALA A 58 10.61 7.55 -18.75
CA ALA A 58 10.46 8.38 -19.95
C ALA A 58 9.00 8.43 -20.44
N ALA A 59 8.26 7.33 -20.36
CA ALA A 59 6.82 7.31 -20.67
C ALA A 59 6.01 8.18 -19.68
N ILE A 60 6.34 8.12 -18.39
CA ILE A 60 5.72 8.98 -17.36
C ILE A 60 6.03 10.45 -17.63
N ARG A 61 7.28 10.78 -17.95
CA ARG A 61 7.70 12.13 -18.33
C ARG A 61 6.94 12.63 -19.56
N ALA A 62 6.75 11.79 -20.58
CA ALA A 62 6.00 12.17 -21.77
C ALA A 62 4.54 12.52 -21.47
N GLN A 63 3.93 11.82 -20.50
CA GLN A 63 2.52 12.01 -20.15
C GLN A 63 2.30 13.14 -19.13
N TYR A 64 3.24 13.35 -18.21
CA TYR A 64 3.07 14.21 -17.03
C TYR A 64 4.19 15.22 -16.81
N GLY A 65 5.07 15.42 -17.80
CA GLY A 65 6.31 16.20 -17.66
C GLY A 65 6.12 17.61 -17.11
N ASP A 66 5.06 18.31 -17.52
CA ASP A 66 4.77 19.67 -17.04
C ASP A 66 4.45 19.74 -15.53
N ARG A 67 4.19 18.59 -14.89
CA ARG A 67 3.83 18.47 -13.48
C ARG A 67 4.93 17.87 -12.62
N LEU A 68 6.05 17.46 -13.22
CA LEU A 68 7.10 16.72 -12.55
C LEU A 68 8.42 17.47 -12.66
N SER A 69 9.07 17.69 -11.52
CA SER A 69 10.46 18.15 -11.53
C SER A 69 11.40 17.01 -11.92
N GLU A 70 12.63 17.33 -12.32
CA GLU A 70 13.67 16.33 -12.56
C GLU A 70 14.00 15.51 -11.29
N ALA A 71 13.85 16.12 -10.11
CA ALA A 71 14.01 15.42 -8.84
C ALA A 71 12.89 14.40 -8.63
N ASP A 72 11.65 14.74 -8.94
CA ASP A 72 10.52 13.81 -8.87
C ASP A 72 10.71 12.65 -9.85
N LEU A 73 11.19 12.94 -11.07
CA LEU A 73 11.51 11.90 -12.05
C LEU A 73 12.61 10.97 -11.58
N ALA A 74 13.65 11.48 -10.89
CA ALA A 74 14.69 10.64 -10.31
C ALA A 74 14.13 9.71 -9.22
N VAL A 75 13.25 10.24 -8.35
CA VAL A 75 12.57 9.44 -7.32
C VAL A 75 11.68 8.37 -7.94
N ILE A 76 10.85 8.75 -8.92
CA ILE A 76 9.97 7.82 -9.66
C ILE A 76 10.80 6.72 -10.33
N THR A 77 11.90 7.08 -10.99
CA THR A 77 12.78 6.11 -11.65
C THR A 77 13.33 5.09 -10.66
N ARG A 78 13.74 5.54 -9.46
CA ARG A 78 14.22 4.65 -8.39
C ARG A 78 13.11 3.75 -7.83
N GLN A 79 11.89 4.27 -7.71
CA GLN A 79 10.73 3.50 -7.28
C GLN A 79 10.37 2.42 -8.30
N ILE A 80 10.43 2.74 -9.60
CA ILE A 80 10.22 1.77 -10.68
C ILE A 80 11.26 0.65 -10.59
N GLU A 81 12.55 0.99 -10.46
CA GLU A 81 13.62 -0.01 -10.30
C GLU A 81 13.32 -0.97 -9.13
N THR A 82 12.99 -0.41 -7.97
CA THR A 82 12.64 -1.19 -6.78
C THR A 82 11.40 -2.07 -7.01
N GLY A 83 10.42 -1.58 -7.76
CA GLY A 83 9.22 -2.33 -8.14
C GLY A 83 9.54 -3.50 -9.06
N LEU A 84 10.42 -3.30 -10.05
CA LEU A 84 10.87 -4.35 -10.97
C LEU A 84 11.64 -5.45 -10.23
N GLU A 85 12.54 -5.08 -9.32
CA GLU A 85 13.26 -6.05 -8.47
C GLU A 85 12.29 -6.91 -7.63
N ARG A 86 11.25 -6.28 -7.06
CA ARG A 86 10.22 -6.98 -6.28
C ARG A 86 9.38 -7.90 -7.17
N ALA A 87 8.96 -7.42 -8.33
CA ALA A 87 8.20 -8.22 -9.29
C ALA A 87 8.99 -9.46 -9.72
N GLU A 88 10.29 -9.31 -9.98
CA GLU A 88 11.14 -10.43 -10.36
C GLU A 88 11.35 -11.44 -9.22
N LYS A 89 11.34 -10.99 -7.95
CA LYS A 89 11.32 -11.91 -6.80
C LYS A 89 10.02 -12.70 -6.74
N VAL A 90 8.88 -12.04 -6.96
CA VAL A 90 7.55 -12.69 -6.95
C VAL A 90 7.42 -13.68 -8.12
N ARG A 91 7.88 -13.32 -9.33
CA ARG A 91 7.83 -14.18 -10.51
C ARG A 91 8.61 -15.49 -10.37
N ARG A 92 9.65 -15.49 -9.53
CA ARG A 92 10.45 -16.69 -9.24
C ARG A 92 9.74 -17.69 -8.34
N SER A 93 8.67 -17.28 -7.65
CA SER A 93 7.84 -18.20 -6.87
C SER A 93 7.03 -19.09 -7.82
N ALA A 94 7.17 -20.41 -7.69
CA ALA A 94 6.38 -21.35 -8.46
C ALA A 94 4.91 -21.27 -8.02
N LEU A 95 4.04 -20.81 -8.93
CA LEU A 95 2.60 -20.88 -8.71
C LEU A 95 2.14 -22.28 -9.09
N SER A 96 1.58 -23.01 -8.13
CA SER A 96 0.68 -24.11 -8.46
C SER A 96 -0.55 -23.44 -9.08
N ASN A 97 -0.73 -23.55 -10.40
CA ASN A 97 -1.85 -22.95 -11.16
C ASN A 97 -3.26 -23.42 -10.69
N GLY A 98 -3.39 -24.04 -9.52
CA GLY A 98 -4.65 -24.37 -8.84
C GLY A 98 -5.09 -23.38 -7.77
N ASP A 99 -4.28 -22.37 -7.43
CA ASP A 99 -4.67 -21.36 -6.45
C ASP A 99 -5.60 -20.33 -7.10
N ALA A 100 -6.89 -20.42 -6.78
CA ALA A 100 -7.82 -19.32 -7.01
C ALA A 100 -7.26 -18.03 -6.36
N PRO A 101 -7.55 -16.84 -6.89
CA PRO A 101 -7.12 -15.62 -6.23
C PRO A 101 -7.67 -15.60 -4.80
N ASP A 102 -6.91 -15.02 -3.87
CA ASP A 102 -7.27 -14.89 -2.44
C ASP A 102 -8.68 -14.29 -2.26
N PHE A 103 -9.11 -13.48 -3.24
CA PHE A 103 -10.45 -12.96 -3.32
C PHE A 103 -11.02 -13.02 -4.74
N VAL A 104 -12.22 -13.57 -4.86
CA VAL A 104 -13.07 -13.48 -6.05
C VAL A 104 -14.31 -12.68 -5.70
N PHE A 105 -14.53 -11.55 -6.37
CA PHE A 105 -15.78 -10.82 -6.24
C PHE A 105 -16.89 -11.51 -7.05
N SER A 106 -18.04 -11.76 -6.42
CA SER A 106 -19.25 -12.23 -7.11
C SER A 106 -20.46 -11.37 -6.71
N ALA A 107 -21.18 -10.82 -7.69
CA ALA A 107 -22.41 -10.08 -7.44
C ALA A 107 -23.60 -11.03 -7.26
N THR A 108 -24.24 -11.00 -6.09
CA THR A 108 -25.51 -11.71 -5.84
C THR A 108 -26.68 -10.74 -5.94
N ARG A 109 -27.65 -11.02 -6.82
CA ARG A 109 -28.94 -10.33 -6.82
C ARG A 109 -29.83 -10.98 -5.75
N SER A 110 -30.14 -10.26 -4.68
CA SER A 110 -31.12 -10.72 -3.69
C SER A 110 -32.52 -10.73 -4.34
N ALA A 111 -33.06 -11.92 -4.60
CA ALA A 111 -34.45 -12.05 -4.97
C ALA A 111 -35.28 -11.75 -3.71
N ARG A 112 -35.98 -10.60 -3.69
CA ARG A 112 -37.04 -10.37 -2.71
C ARG A 112 -38.08 -11.48 -2.87
N SER A 113 -38.17 -12.38 -1.90
CA SER A 113 -39.38 -13.17 -1.68
C SER A 113 -40.45 -12.20 -1.13
N GLY A 114 -41.53 -12.04 -1.87
CA GLY A 114 -42.75 -11.37 -1.41
C GLY A 114 -43.55 -12.22 -0.44
#